data_AF-A0A350U8A3-F1
#
_entry.id   AF-A0A350U8A3-F1
#
_cell.length_a   1.000
_cell.length_b   1.000
_cell.length_c   1.000
_cell.angle_alpha   90.00
_cell.angle_beta   90.00
_cell.angle_gamma   90.00
#
_symmetry.space_group_name_H-M   'P 1'
#
loop_
_entity.id
_entity.type
_entity.pdbx_description
1 polymer ?
#
loop_
_entity_poly.entity_id
_entity_poly.type
_entity_poly.pdbx_seq_one_letter_code
_entity_poly.pdbx_strand_id
1 'polypeptide(L)'
;MSWQGADNRWLADTHDKGKLRNITLGGFGAQIISTEIILGVDKIPKDSAFVLGWLGFNILNSLLYVADNELRDGVGDLETLRATGVDTGFVEIGLVAHSILTAYRIYKNPKFIPYVRATRGELALGIGWKF
;
A
#
# COMPACT_ATOMS: atom_id res chain seq x y z
N MET A 1 -17.96 -17.59 4.32
CA MET A 1 -18.21 -16.14 4.40
C MET A 1 -16.97 -15.44 3.86
N SER A 2 -16.93 -15.17 2.55
CA SER A 2 -15.77 -14.54 1.89
C SER A 2 -15.80 -13.05 2.12
N TRP A 3 -14.80 -12.53 2.85
CA TRP A 3 -14.71 -11.12 3.25
C TRP A 3 -14.16 -10.19 2.15
N GLN A 4 -14.21 -10.60 0.88
CA GLN A 4 -13.73 -9.87 -0.29
C GLN A 4 -14.35 -10.54 -1.52
N GLY A 5 -15.18 -9.81 -2.27
CA GLY A 5 -15.76 -10.33 -3.51
C GLY A 5 -17.13 -9.76 -3.87
N ALA A 6 -17.30 -8.45 -3.77
CA ALA A 6 -18.20 -7.80 -4.72
C ALA A 6 -17.35 -7.55 -5.98
N ASP A 7 -17.81 -8.02 -7.14
CA ASP A 7 -17.32 -7.55 -8.44
C ASP A 7 -17.41 -6.02 -8.39
N ASN A 8 -16.28 -5.32 -8.52
CA ASN A 8 -16.26 -3.85 -8.40
C ASN A 8 -16.26 -3.16 -9.77
N ARG A 9 -16.39 -3.89 -10.88
CA ARG A 9 -16.45 -3.29 -12.22
C ARG A 9 -17.65 -2.36 -12.36
N TRP A 10 -18.78 -2.71 -11.76
CA TRP A 10 -19.97 -1.84 -11.77
C TRP A 10 -19.70 -0.47 -11.13
N LEU A 11 -18.78 -0.36 -10.15
CA LEU A 11 -18.40 0.93 -9.59
C LEU A 11 -17.73 1.79 -10.66
N ALA A 12 -16.78 1.22 -11.41
CA ALA A 12 -16.09 1.91 -12.50
C ALA A 12 -17.02 2.32 -13.65
N ASP A 13 -18.14 1.61 -13.84
CA ASP A 13 -19.14 1.91 -14.86
C ASP A 13 -20.21 2.92 -14.39
N THR A 14 -20.43 3.05 -13.08
CA THR A 14 -21.45 3.94 -12.50
C THR A 14 -20.90 5.24 -11.93
N HIS A 15 -19.61 5.30 -11.62
CA HIS A 15 -18.98 6.46 -10.97
C HIS A 15 -17.86 7.05 -11.82
N ASP A 16 -17.45 8.28 -11.47
CA ASP A 16 -16.31 8.95 -12.08
C ASP A 16 -15.03 8.11 -11.89
N LYS A 17 -14.50 7.61 -13.02
CA LYS A 17 -13.30 6.76 -13.07
C LYS A 17 -12.06 7.44 -12.47
N GLY A 18 -11.92 8.76 -12.65
CA GLY A 18 -10.82 9.53 -12.07
C GLY A 18 -10.91 9.60 -10.55
N LYS A 19 -12.12 9.80 -10.01
CA LYS A 19 -12.37 9.80 -8.57
C LYS A 19 -12.13 8.43 -7.95
N LEU A 20 -12.63 7.36 -8.57
CA LEU A 20 -12.42 5.99 -8.11
C LEU A 20 -10.94 5.62 -8.08
N ARG A 21 -10.22 5.89 -9.17
CA ARG A 21 -8.77 5.70 -9.23
C ARG A 21 -8.06 6.37 -8.05
N ASN A 22 -8.38 7.63 -7.78
CA ASN A 22 -7.72 8.39 -6.72
C ASN A 22 -8.05 7.85 -5.32
N ILE A 23 -9.28 7.39 -5.09
CA ILE A 23 -9.67 6.75 -3.82
C ILE A 23 -8.90 5.45 -3.63
N THR A 24 -8.86 4.61 -4.66
CA THR A 24 -8.19 3.31 -4.58
C THR A 24 -6.66 3.45 -4.41
N LEU A 25 -6.01 4.32 -5.19
CA LEU A 25 -4.60 4.66 -4.98
C LEU A 25 -4.36 5.30 -3.60
N GLY A 26 -5.31 6.09 -3.12
CA GLY A 26 -5.30 6.66 -1.78
C GLY A 26 -5.32 5.60 -0.68
N GLY A 27 -6.07 4.51 -0.86
CA GLY A 27 -6.09 3.36 0.05
C GLY A 27 -4.72 2.68 0.16
N PHE A 28 -4.10 2.35 -0.98
CA PHE A 28 -2.74 1.81 -1.00
C PHE A 28 -1.72 2.77 -0.39
N GLY A 29 -1.81 4.05 -0.73
CA GLY A 29 -0.94 5.10 -0.19
C GLY A 29 -1.08 5.26 1.33
N ALA A 30 -2.31 5.23 1.85
CA ALA A 30 -2.57 5.33 3.29
C ALA A 30 -1.93 4.17 4.06
N GLN A 31 -1.96 2.96 3.49
CA GLN A 31 -1.30 1.81 4.09
C GLN A 31 0.21 2.02 4.20
N ILE A 32 0.86 2.42 3.10
CA ILE A 32 2.30 2.71 3.07
C ILE A 32 2.66 3.82 4.06
N ILE A 33 1.96 4.95 4.01
CA ILE A 33 2.19 6.09 4.89
C ILE A 33 2.01 5.70 6.36
N SER A 34 1.01 4.88 6.69
CA SER A 34 0.78 4.44 8.08
C SER A 34 1.97 3.64 8.62
N THR A 35 2.51 2.71 7.83
CA THR A 35 3.74 1.99 8.17
C THR A 35 4.91 2.95 8.38
N GLU A 36 5.06 3.93 7.49
CA GLU A 36 6.16 4.89 7.57
C GLU A 36 6.11 5.79 8.78
N ILE A 37 4.91 6.23 9.18
CA ILE A 37 4.70 6.96 10.42
C ILE A 37 5.08 6.09 11.62
N ILE A 38 4.60 4.84 11.66
CA ILE A 38 4.88 3.90 12.76
C ILE A 38 6.39 3.66 12.91
N LEU A 39 7.07 3.37 11.81
CA LEU A 39 8.50 3.05 11.82
C LEU A 39 9.38 4.29 11.98
N GLY A 40 8.94 5.46 11.48
CA GLY A 40 9.70 6.71 11.50
C GLY A 40 9.56 7.54 12.78
N VAL A 41 8.48 7.37 13.55
CA VAL A 41 8.26 8.13 14.80
C VAL A 41 8.81 7.34 15.99
N ASP A 42 9.85 7.86 16.62
CA ASP A 42 10.50 7.22 17.78
C ASP A 42 9.54 7.02 18.98
N LYS A 43 8.53 7.90 19.14
CA LYS A 43 7.55 7.85 20.24
C LYS A 43 6.52 6.71 20.13
N ILE A 44 6.40 6.05 18.98
CA ILE A 44 5.46 4.94 18.81
C ILE A 44 6.09 3.64 19.35
N PRO A 45 5.41 2.92 20.27
CA PRO A 45 5.93 1.69 20.89
C PRO A 45 5.85 0.51 19.91
N LYS A 46 6.93 0.30 19.14
CA LYS A 46 7.02 -0.70 18.06
C LYS A 46 6.99 -2.15 18.56
N ASP A 47 7.17 -2.34 19.85
CA ASP A 47 7.09 -3.60 20.59
C ASP A 47 5.67 -3.92 21.08
N SER A 48 4.74 -2.97 21.02
CA SER A 48 3.33 -3.20 21.34
C SER A 48 2.70 -4.19 20.35
N ALA A 49 1.96 -5.17 20.88
CA ALA A 49 1.21 -6.13 20.08
C ALA A 49 0.26 -5.46 19.07
N PHE A 50 -0.32 -4.31 19.44
CA PHE A 50 -1.18 -3.54 18.53
C PHE A 50 -0.39 -2.99 17.34
N VAL A 51 0.80 -2.42 17.60
CA VAL A 51 1.65 -1.83 16.55
C VAL A 51 2.22 -2.91 15.64
N LEU A 52 2.69 -4.03 16.21
CA LEU A 52 3.13 -5.19 15.44
C LEU A 52 2.00 -5.80 14.62
N GLY A 53 0.79 -5.87 15.18
CA GLY A 53 -0.41 -6.33 14.48
C GLY A 53 -0.75 -5.43 13.29
N TRP A 54 -0.68 -4.11 13.45
CA TRP A 54 -0.91 -3.16 12.36
C TRP A 54 0.14 -3.26 11.25
N LEU A 55 1.43 -3.34 11.62
CA LEU A 55 2.51 -3.52 10.66
C LEU A 55 2.42 -4.88 9.93
N GLY A 56 2.06 -5.94 10.65
CA GLY A 56 1.81 -7.26 10.09
C GLY A 56 0.61 -7.26 9.13
N PHE A 57 -0.47 -6.57 9.50
CA PHE A 57 -1.62 -6.37 8.62
C PHE A 57 -1.22 -5.67 7.33
N ASN A 58 -0.44 -4.58 7.39
CA ASN A 58 0.02 -3.86 6.20
C ASN A 58 0.88 -4.75 5.28
N ILE A 59 1.74 -5.62 5.84
CA ILE A 59 2.51 -6.59 5.05
C ILE A 59 1.58 -7.60 4.37
N LEU A 60 0.71 -8.26 5.15
CA LEU A 60 -0.14 -9.34 4.68
C LEU A 60 -1.18 -8.84 3.67
N ASN A 61 -1.84 -7.71 3.95
CA ASN A 61 -2.85 -7.14 3.08
C ASN A 61 -2.26 -6.75 1.72
N SER A 62 -1.07 -6.15 1.69
CA SER A 62 -0.34 -5.89 0.43
C SER A 62 -0.08 -7.15 -0.39
N LEU A 63 0.38 -8.23 0.26
CA LEU A 63 0.65 -9.49 -0.42
C LEU A 63 -0.64 -10.18 -0.88
N LEU A 64 -1.73 -10.07 -0.11
CA LEU A 64 -3.04 -10.62 -0.48
C LEU A 64 -3.59 -9.93 -1.73
N TYR A 65 -3.48 -8.61 -1.86
CA TYR A 65 -3.90 -7.92 -3.09
C TYR A 65 -3.17 -8.46 -4.33
N VAL A 66 -1.85 -8.66 -4.24
CA VAL A 66 -1.05 -9.18 -5.35
C VAL A 66 -1.41 -10.64 -5.64
N ALA A 67 -1.52 -11.47 -4.60
CA ALA A 67 -1.90 -12.87 -4.74
C ALA A 67 -3.30 -13.04 -5.34
N ASP A 68 -4.29 -12.26 -4.90
CA ASP A 68 -5.63 -12.29 -5.48
C ASP A 68 -5.64 -11.81 -6.94
N ASN A 69 -4.78 -10.86 -7.30
CA ASN A 69 -4.66 -10.43 -8.68
C ASN A 69 -4.11 -11.54 -9.59
N GLU A 70 -3.04 -12.19 -9.18
CA GLU A 70 -2.39 -13.27 -9.93
C GLU A 70 -3.22 -14.56 -9.97
N LEU A 71 -3.94 -14.87 -8.89
CA LEU A 71 -4.68 -16.14 -8.76
C LEU A 71 -6.15 -16.05 -9.19
N ARG A 72 -6.75 -14.87 -9.15
CA ARG A 72 -8.21 -14.68 -9.33
C ARG A 72 -8.54 -13.56 -10.34
N ASP A 73 -7.58 -13.20 -11.19
CA ASP A 73 -7.71 -12.15 -12.21
C ASP A 73 -8.01 -10.74 -11.66
N GLY A 74 -7.77 -10.54 -10.36
CA GLY A 74 -8.05 -9.29 -9.66
C GLY A 74 -9.52 -9.17 -9.27
N VAL A 75 -9.78 -9.15 -7.97
CA VAL A 75 -11.10 -8.82 -7.40
C VAL A 75 -10.91 -7.64 -6.45
N GLY A 76 -11.77 -6.64 -6.53
CA GLY A 76 -11.76 -5.50 -5.60
C GLY A 76 -10.98 -4.28 -6.10
N ASP A 77 -9.99 -3.82 -5.35
CA ASP A 77 -9.32 -2.53 -5.60
C ASP A 77 -8.42 -2.54 -6.85
N LEU A 78 -7.65 -3.61 -7.09
CA LEU A 78 -6.83 -3.72 -8.30
C LEU A 78 -7.70 -3.87 -9.56
N GLU A 79 -8.83 -4.58 -9.45
CA GLU A 79 -9.84 -4.65 -10.50
C GLU A 79 -10.45 -3.28 -10.82
N THR A 80 -10.80 -2.52 -9.77
CA THR A 80 -11.28 -1.14 -9.91
C THR A 80 -10.24 -0.27 -10.63
N LEU A 81 -8.96 -0.37 -10.26
CA LEU A 81 -7.89 0.37 -10.92
C LEU A 81 -7.75 0.00 -12.39
N ARG A 82 -7.76 -1.30 -12.71
CA ARG A 82 -7.70 -1.77 -14.10
C ARG A 82 -8.87 -1.24 -14.92
N ALA A 83 -10.08 -1.25 -14.36
CA ALA A 83 -11.28 -0.71 -15.00
C ALA A 83 -11.23 0.83 -15.22
N THR A 84 -10.39 1.54 -14.46
CA THR A 84 -10.08 2.97 -14.68
C THR A 84 -8.95 3.23 -15.67
N GLY A 85 -8.37 2.18 -16.28
CA GLY A 85 -7.30 2.28 -17.27
C GLY A 85 -5.89 2.39 -16.68
N VAL A 86 -5.71 2.03 -15.40
CA VAL A 86 -4.39 2.00 -14.75
C VAL A 86 -3.75 0.62 -14.94
N ASP A 87 -2.47 0.61 -15.33
CA ASP A 87 -1.66 -0.60 -15.31
C ASP A 87 -1.38 -0.99 -13.85
N THR A 88 -1.90 -2.13 -13.39
CA THR A 88 -1.77 -2.54 -11.99
C THR A 88 -0.38 -3.04 -11.65
N GLY A 89 0.46 -3.38 -12.63
CA GLY A 89 1.78 -3.98 -12.39
C GLY A 89 2.69 -3.12 -11.52
N PHE A 90 2.69 -1.79 -11.69
CA PHE A 90 3.48 -0.90 -10.83
C PHE A 90 2.96 -0.84 -9.40
N VAL A 91 1.64 -0.95 -9.21
CA VAL A 91 1.01 -0.97 -7.87
C VAL A 91 1.40 -2.26 -7.17
N GLU A 92 1.33 -3.38 -7.88
CA GLU A 92 1.68 -4.70 -7.35
C GLU A 92 3.16 -4.77 -6.94
N ILE A 93 4.07 -4.32 -7.79
CA ILE A 93 5.50 -4.20 -7.45
C ILE A 93 5.69 -3.29 -6.23
N GLY A 94 4.98 -2.18 -6.15
CA GLY A 94 5.00 -1.26 -5.02
C GLY A 94 4.56 -1.92 -3.71
N LEU A 95 3.49 -2.72 -3.75
CA LEU A 95 2.98 -3.46 -2.59
C LEU A 95 3.97 -4.54 -2.13
N VAL A 96 4.57 -5.30 -3.06
CA VAL A 96 5.60 -6.30 -2.73
C VAL A 96 6.84 -5.62 -2.12
N ALA A 97 7.33 -4.56 -2.74
CA ALA A 97 8.47 -3.80 -2.24
C ALA A 97 8.19 -3.21 -0.85
N HIS A 98 6.97 -2.68 -0.64
CA HIS A 98 6.51 -2.20 0.66
C HIS A 98 6.57 -3.31 1.72
N SER A 99 6.01 -4.49 1.42
CA SER A 99 5.99 -5.63 2.34
C SER A 99 7.40 -6.08 2.73
N ILE A 100 8.30 -6.23 1.75
CA ILE A 100 9.69 -6.62 2.00
C ILE A 100 10.43 -5.58 2.85
N LEU A 101 10.32 -4.31 2.49
CA LEU A 101 10.98 -3.22 3.21
C LEU A 101 10.47 -3.10 4.65
N THR A 102 9.17 -3.23 4.85
CA THR A 102 8.52 -3.18 6.17
C THR A 102 9.00 -4.35 7.03
N ALA A 103 8.97 -5.59 6.50
CA ALA A 103 9.44 -6.77 7.21
C ALA A 103 10.92 -6.66 7.61
N TYR A 104 11.76 -6.20 6.67
CA TYR A 104 13.18 -5.93 6.94
C TYR A 104 13.36 -4.91 8.06
N ARG A 105 12.57 -3.83 8.05
CA ARG A 105 12.67 -2.77 9.05
C ARG A 105 12.17 -3.18 10.43
N ILE A 106 11.16 -4.03 10.52
CA ILE A 106 10.74 -4.63 11.79
C ILE A 106 11.87 -5.51 12.35
N TYR A 107 12.49 -6.34 11.51
CA TYR A 107 13.48 -7.32 11.96
C TYR A 107 14.84 -6.71 12.34
N LYS A 108 15.38 -5.80 11.51
CA LYS A 108 16.69 -5.18 11.76
C LYS A 108 16.62 -3.85 12.52
N ASN A 109 15.42 -3.31 12.74
CA ASN A 109 15.17 -1.96 13.24
C ASN A 109 16.08 -0.86 12.64
N PRO A 110 16.37 -0.86 11.32
CA PRO A 110 17.23 0.16 10.76
C PRO A 110 16.41 1.45 10.54
N LYS A 111 16.98 2.58 10.97
CA LYS A 111 16.39 3.93 10.77
C LYS A 111 16.58 4.40 9.34
N PHE A 112 15.73 3.88 8.45
CA PHE A 112 15.51 4.45 7.12
C PHE A 112 14.31 5.38 7.18
N ILE A 113 14.42 6.57 6.61
CA ILE A 113 13.29 7.47 6.43
C ILE A 113 13.06 7.55 4.92
N PRO A 114 12.13 6.77 4.35
CA PRO A 114 11.69 7.07 3.01
C PRO A 114 11.01 8.44 3.07
N TYR A 115 11.43 9.32 2.18
CA TYR A 115 10.82 10.62 2.04
C TYR A 115 10.11 10.69 0.70
N VAL A 116 8.90 11.22 0.77
CA VAL A 116 8.15 11.68 -0.39
C VAL A 116 8.34 13.19 -0.43
N ARG A 117 9.10 13.69 -1.40
CA ARG A 117 9.17 15.12 -1.67
C ARG A 117 8.26 15.40 -2.86
N ALA A 118 7.18 16.11 -2.61
CA ALA A 118 6.31 16.65 -3.65
C ALA A 118 6.54 18.16 -3.76
N THR A 119 7.12 18.60 -4.86
CA THR A 119 7.23 20.01 -5.28
C THR A 119 6.39 20.23 -6.53
N ARG A 120 6.14 21.50 -6.93
CA ARG A 120 5.47 21.80 -8.21
C ARG A 120 6.28 21.20 -9.35
N GLY A 121 5.81 20.09 -9.92
CA GLY A 121 6.41 19.40 -11.06
C GLY A 121 7.34 18.24 -10.70
N GLU A 122 7.55 17.91 -9.43
CA GLU A 122 8.44 16.81 -9.03
C GLU A 122 7.82 15.99 -7.90
N LEU A 123 7.68 14.68 -8.13
CA LEU A 123 7.42 13.69 -7.10
C LEU A 123 8.69 12.85 -6.95
N ALA A 124 9.47 13.13 -5.91
CA ALA A 124 10.66 12.36 -5.59
C ALA A 124 10.34 11.38 -4.45
N LEU A 125 10.55 10.10 -4.73
CA LEU A 125 10.56 9.02 -3.74
C LEU A 125 12.01 8.65 -3.49
N GLY A 126 12.47 8.78 -2.26
CA GLY A 126 13.85 8.47 -1.90
C GLY A 126 13.95 7.80 -0.54
N ILE A 127 15.07 7.14 -0.28
CA ILE A 127 15.40 6.54 1.02
C ILE A 127 16.49 7.38 1.65
N GLY A 128 16.19 8.08 2.75
CA GLY A 128 17.18 8.77 3.56
C GLY A 128 17.74 7.84 4.62
N TRP A 129 19.07 7.75 4.70
CA TRP A 129 19.79 7.15 5.84
C TRP A 129 20.04 8.22 6.89
N LYS A 130 19.71 7.94 8.16
CA LYS A 130 20.07 8.81 9.29
C LYS A 130 21.02 8.03 10.21
N PHE A 131 22.26 8.51 10.33
CA PHE A 131 23.21 8.08 11.36
C PHE A 131 22.86 8.74 12.70
#